data_AF-A0A7D3VQI6-F1
#
_entry.id   AF-A0A7D3VQI6-F1
#
_cell.length_a   1.000
_cell.length_b   1.000
_cell.length_c   1.000
_cell.angle_alpha   90.00
_cell.angle_beta   90.00
_cell.angle_gamma   90.00
#
_symmetry.space_group_name_H-M   'P 1'
#
loop_
_entity.id
_entity.type
_entity.pdbx_description
1 polymer ?
#
loop_
_entity_poly.entity_id
_entity_poly.type
_entity_poly.pdbx_seq_one_letter_code
_entity_poly.pdbx_strand_id
1 'polypeptide(L)'
;MLEYLESLPLIDHHCHGVFEDDPDRAAFEALLTEAQAGGPPGVSMFDTQVGFALRRWCAPVLGLDAHAEPDAYLARRAELGAAEVNRRFLAAAGLEALCVDTGYTPRALLDPPALERLAGARAHEIVRLETIAEQVAADGVDAHGFADEVRSRLAARAPDAAGAKTIAAYRAGLELSGVRPSDAEVTGAAGILLRQEEMRVGDEILHRFLIWCAVDLGLPVQFHVGYGDVDADLRRGDPLLLISLLRAMDAAGAPALLLHNYPFHRQAGYLAQVLPNVYVDAGLATHNLGHRAPALIAELLELAPFGKVLYSSDAFGLAELYHLGALLFRRGLAGFLAGGVEDGAWTSADAERVAALVASGNARRVYGI
;
A
#
# COMPACT_ATOMS: atom_id res chain seq x y z
N MET A 1 12.32 -20.76 12.06
CA MET A 1 12.07 -19.36 11.68
C MET A 1 10.74 -19.18 10.95
N LEU A 2 10.47 -19.87 9.83
CA LEU A 2 9.19 -19.71 9.13
C LEU A 2 7.97 -20.02 10.01
N GLU A 3 7.97 -21.14 10.75
CA GLU A 3 6.89 -21.49 11.69
C GLU A 3 6.68 -20.41 12.77
N TYR A 4 7.77 -19.81 13.27
CA TYR A 4 7.68 -18.70 14.21
C TYR A 4 7.01 -17.49 13.56
N LEU A 5 7.43 -17.10 12.35
CA LEU A 5 6.79 -16.03 11.60
C LEU A 5 5.33 -16.34 11.35
N GLU A 6 4.95 -17.55 10.91
CA GLU A 6 3.56 -17.95 10.69
C GLU A 6 2.70 -17.87 11.98
N SER A 7 3.31 -18.02 13.17
CA SER A 7 2.62 -17.80 14.44
C SER A 7 2.41 -16.33 14.81
N LEU A 8 3.15 -15.41 14.19
CA LEU A 8 3.05 -13.98 14.49
C LEU A 8 1.90 -13.32 13.72
N PRO A 9 1.12 -12.44 14.38
CA PRO A 9 0.15 -11.62 13.66
C PRO A 9 0.86 -10.61 12.76
N LEU A 10 0.29 -10.38 11.58
CA LEU A 10 0.68 -9.26 10.70
C LEU A 10 -0.28 -8.09 10.89
N ILE A 11 0.26 -6.88 10.86
CA ILE A 11 -0.53 -5.68 10.62
C ILE A 11 -0.24 -5.23 9.20
N ASP A 12 -1.26 -5.31 8.35
CA ASP A 12 -1.18 -4.84 6.97
C ASP A 12 -1.39 -3.32 6.96
N HIS A 13 -0.30 -2.56 6.98
CA HIS A 13 -0.43 -1.11 7.15
C HIS A 13 -0.84 -0.36 5.88
N HIS A 14 -0.98 -1.04 4.74
CA HIS A 14 -1.51 -0.44 3.54
C HIS A 14 -2.14 -1.49 2.62
N CYS A 15 -3.45 -1.37 2.43
CA CYS A 15 -4.22 -2.20 1.52
C CYS A 15 -5.48 -1.47 1.05
N HIS A 16 -6.26 -2.12 0.19
CA HIS A 16 -7.49 -1.59 -0.37
C HIS A 16 -8.64 -2.58 -0.27
N GLY A 17 -9.86 -2.12 -0.57
CA GLY A 17 -11.01 -3.01 -0.64
C GLY A 17 -10.85 -4.15 -1.64
N VAL A 18 -11.61 -5.23 -1.41
CA VAL A 18 -11.81 -6.32 -2.39
C VAL A 18 -13.16 -6.16 -3.06
N PHE A 19 -13.30 -6.70 -4.27
CA PHE A 19 -14.56 -6.64 -4.99
C PHE A 19 -15.62 -7.58 -4.41
N GLU A 20 -16.86 -7.14 -4.50
CA GLU A 20 -18.04 -7.92 -4.10
C GLU A 20 -18.50 -8.92 -5.15
N ASP A 21 -18.11 -8.70 -6.41
CA ASP A 21 -18.52 -9.52 -7.54
C ASP A 21 -17.42 -10.49 -8.00
N ASP A 22 -17.84 -11.49 -8.76
CA ASP A 22 -16.92 -12.42 -9.40
C ASP A 22 -16.52 -11.88 -10.78
N PRO A 23 -15.27 -11.45 -10.97
CA PRO A 23 -14.78 -11.06 -12.28
C PRO A 23 -14.80 -12.26 -13.24
N ASP A 24 -15.08 -11.99 -14.51
CA ASP A 24 -14.77 -12.94 -15.59
C ASP A 24 -13.25 -13.11 -15.76
N ARG A 25 -12.82 -13.99 -16.67
CA ARG A 25 -11.39 -14.25 -16.91
C ARG A 25 -10.62 -12.96 -17.24
N ALA A 26 -11.15 -12.10 -18.10
CA ALA A 26 -10.43 -10.91 -18.56
C ALA A 26 -10.29 -9.90 -17.43
N ALA A 27 -11.37 -9.66 -16.68
CA ALA A 27 -11.35 -8.80 -15.50
C ALA A 27 -10.44 -9.37 -14.39
N PHE A 28 -10.41 -10.69 -14.19
CA PHE A 28 -9.53 -11.32 -13.21
C PHE A 28 -8.06 -11.13 -13.56
N GLU A 29 -7.69 -11.37 -14.82
CA GLU A 29 -6.32 -11.17 -15.28
C GLU A 29 -5.90 -9.70 -15.24
N ALA A 30 -6.82 -8.77 -15.53
CA ALA A 30 -6.57 -7.33 -15.40
C ALA A 30 -6.24 -6.91 -13.95
N LEU A 31 -6.69 -7.67 -12.95
CA LEU A 31 -6.39 -7.41 -11.53
C LEU A 31 -5.09 -8.07 -11.05
N LEU A 32 -4.38 -8.76 -11.92
CA LEU A 32 -3.04 -9.30 -11.64
C LEU A 32 -1.92 -8.39 -12.16
N THR A 33 -2.26 -7.17 -12.61
CA THR A 33 -1.31 -6.21 -13.17
C THR A 33 -1.81 -4.78 -12.96
N GLU A 34 -0.87 -3.84 -12.89
CA GLU A 34 -1.16 -2.40 -12.91
C GLU A 34 -1.38 -1.88 -14.35
N ALA A 35 -1.33 -2.73 -15.37
CA ALA A 35 -1.54 -2.29 -16.75
C ALA A 35 -3.00 -1.85 -16.99
N GLN A 36 -3.18 -0.66 -17.58
CA GLN A 36 -4.50 -0.11 -17.94
C GLN A 36 -5.28 -0.99 -18.93
N ALA A 37 -4.57 -1.74 -19.78
CA ALA A 37 -5.15 -2.62 -20.79
C ALA A 37 -4.53 -4.01 -20.71
N GLY A 38 -5.31 -5.01 -21.15
CA GLY A 38 -4.83 -6.37 -21.27
C GLY A 38 -3.58 -6.48 -22.15
N GLY A 39 -2.79 -7.53 -21.90
CA GLY A 39 -1.61 -7.85 -22.70
C GLY A 39 -1.95 -8.14 -24.17
N PRO A 40 -0.94 -8.21 -25.05
CA PRO A 40 -1.15 -8.58 -26.43
C PRO A 40 -1.83 -9.97 -26.52
N PRO A 41 -2.57 -10.27 -27.61
CA PRO A 41 -3.27 -11.54 -27.75
C PRO A 41 -2.35 -12.75 -27.50
N GLY A 42 -2.82 -13.67 -26.65
CA GLY A 42 -2.07 -14.88 -26.28
C GLY A 42 -1.11 -14.72 -25.11
N VAL A 43 -0.97 -13.51 -24.52
CA VAL A 43 -0.24 -13.29 -23.27
C VAL A 43 -1.22 -13.28 -22.10
N SER A 44 -1.11 -14.28 -21.24
CA SER A 44 -1.94 -14.39 -20.03
C SER A 44 -1.18 -13.90 -18.80
N MET A 45 -1.90 -13.25 -17.89
CA MET A 45 -1.35 -12.90 -16.58
C MET A 45 -1.10 -14.12 -15.69
N PHE A 46 -1.66 -15.28 -16.03
CA PHE A 46 -1.30 -16.55 -15.39
C PHE A 46 0.15 -17.00 -15.69
N ASP A 47 0.77 -16.49 -16.76
CA ASP A 47 2.16 -16.79 -17.16
C ASP A 47 3.16 -15.75 -16.65
N THR A 48 2.86 -15.15 -15.50
CA THR A 48 3.72 -14.19 -14.79
C THR A 48 4.14 -14.72 -13.42
N GLN A 49 5.04 -14.02 -12.73
CA GLN A 49 5.43 -14.41 -11.37
C GLN A 49 4.24 -14.46 -10.41
N VAL A 50 3.33 -13.48 -10.48
CA VAL A 50 2.09 -13.48 -9.68
C VAL A 50 1.14 -14.59 -10.12
N GLY A 51 1.00 -14.84 -11.42
CA GLY A 51 0.19 -15.93 -11.95
C GLY A 51 0.66 -17.31 -11.47
N PHE A 52 1.96 -17.58 -11.50
CA PHE A 52 2.54 -18.82 -10.96
C PHE A 52 2.42 -18.91 -9.44
N ALA A 53 2.61 -17.79 -8.72
CA ALA A 53 2.42 -17.75 -7.27
C ALA A 53 0.97 -18.05 -6.90
N LEU A 54 0.00 -17.48 -7.61
CA LEU A 54 -1.43 -17.73 -7.44
C LEU A 54 -1.76 -19.20 -7.65
N ARG A 55 -1.34 -19.79 -8.78
CA ARG A 55 -1.56 -21.22 -9.05
C ARG A 55 -0.94 -22.11 -7.97
N ARG A 56 0.23 -21.73 -7.45
CA ARG A 56 0.93 -22.50 -6.41
C ARG A 56 0.24 -22.41 -5.05
N TRP A 57 -0.11 -21.21 -4.61
CA TRP A 57 -0.44 -20.91 -3.22
C TRP A 57 -1.91 -20.63 -2.99
N CYS A 58 -2.63 -20.09 -3.97
CA CYS A 58 -4.06 -19.79 -3.84
C CYS A 58 -4.96 -21.00 -4.19
N ALA A 59 -4.52 -21.88 -5.10
CA ALA A 59 -5.32 -23.05 -5.49
C ALA A 59 -5.67 -23.97 -4.29
N PRO A 60 -4.73 -24.30 -3.37
CA PRO A 60 -5.05 -25.08 -2.17
C PRO A 60 -6.08 -24.44 -1.24
N VAL A 61 -6.11 -23.11 -1.13
CA VAL A 61 -7.09 -22.39 -0.29
C VAL A 61 -8.53 -22.59 -0.81
N LEU A 62 -8.70 -22.80 -2.11
CA LEU A 62 -9.98 -23.10 -2.75
C LEU A 62 -10.31 -24.60 -2.81
N GLY A 63 -9.41 -25.45 -2.28
CA GLY A 63 -9.54 -26.91 -2.28
C GLY A 63 -9.11 -27.57 -3.58
N LEU A 64 -8.28 -26.91 -4.40
CA LEU A 64 -7.67 -27.47 -5.60
C LEU A 64 -6.23 -27.92 -5.31
N ASP A 65 -5.69 -28.79 -6.16
CA ASP A 65 -4.27 -29.12 -6.11
C ASP A 65 -3.39 -27.90 -6.42
N ALA A 66 -2.22 -27.84 -5.78
CA ALA A 66 -1.23 -26.82 -6.10
C ALA A 66 -0.83 -26.91 -7.58
N HIS A 67 -0.72 -25.75 -8.23
CA HIS A 67 -0.49 -25.60 -9.67
C HIS A 67 -1.68 -25.95 -10.57
N ALA A 68 -2.90 -25.99 -10.03
CA ALA A 68 -4.13 -26.11 -10.84
C ALA A 68 -4.10 -25.20 -12.08
N GLU A 69 -4.62 -25.71 -13.19
CA GLU A 69 -4.71 -24.97 -14.45
C GLU A 69 -5.63 -23.76 -14.31
N PRO A 70 -5.36 -22.64 -15.02
CA PRO A 70 -6.12 -21.40 -14.88
C PRO A 70 -7.64 -21.56 -15.02
N ASP A 71 -8.11 -22.35 -16.00
CA ASP A 71 -9.55 -22.57 -16.20
C ASP A 71 -10.20 -23.30 -15.03
N ALA A 72 -9.53 -24.32 -14.48
CA ALA A 72 -10.02 -25.04 -13.30
C ALA A 72 -10.05 -24.14 -12.06
N TYR A 73 -9.05 -23.27 -11.91
CA TYR A 73 -8.99 -22.28 -10.84
C TYR A 73 -10.18 -21.31 -10.91
N LEU A 74 -10.39 -20.69 -12.07
CA LEU A 74 -11.49 -19.72 -12.25
C LEU A 74 -12.86 -20.37 -12.13
N ALA A 75 -13.04 -21.59 -12.65
CA ALA A 75 -14.29 -22.34 -12.50
C ALA A 75 -14.60 -22.62 -11.02
N ARG A 76 -13.59 -23.03 -10.24
CA ARG A 76 -13.75 -23.26 -8.79
C ARG A 76 -14.05 -21.97 -8.03
N ARG A 77 -13.39 -20.87 -8.41
CA ARG A 77 -13.63 -19.54 -7.83
C ARG A 77 -15.09 -19.12 -8.05
N ALA A 78 -15.59 -19.27 -9.28
CA ALA A 78 -16.99 -18.97 -9.63
C ALA A 78 -18.00 -19.90 -8.94
N GLU A 79 -17.69 -21.18 -8.74
CA GLU A 79 -18.54 -22.13 -8.02
C GLU A 79 -18.71 -21.74 -6.54
N LEU A 80 -17.65 -21.26 -5.90
CA LEU A 80 -17.66 -20.82 -4.50
C LEU A 80 -18.34 -19.45 -4.33
N GLY A 81 -18.15 -18.56 -5.29
CA GLY A 81 -18.63 -17.19 -5.27
C GLY A 81 -17.75 -16.22 -4.46
N ALA A 82 -17.78 -14.94 -4.84
CA ALA A 82 -16.90 -13.89 -4.32
C ALA A 82 -16.89 -13.81 -2.79
N ALA A 83 -18.05 -13.90 -2.13
CA ALA A 83 -18.14 -13.82 -0.67
C ALA A 83 -17.34 -14.92 0.04
N GLU A 84 -17.43 -16.17 -0.42
CA GLU A 84 -16.72 -17.30 0.17
C GLU A 84 -15.22 -17.26 -0.19
N VAL A 85 -14.89 -16.87 -1.42
CA VAL A 85 -13.50 -16.66 -1.87
C VAL A 85 -12.81 -15.59 -1.01
N ASN A 86 -13.45 -14.43 -0.85
CA ASN A 86 -12.94 -13.32 -0.04
C ASN A 86 -12.75 -13.75 1.42
N ARG A 87 -13.75 -14.43 2.02
CA ARG A 87 -13.65 -14.94 3.39
C ARG A 87 -12.46 -15.89 3.56
N ARG A 88 -12.25 -16.84 2.64
CA ARG A 88 -11.15 -17.81 2.74
C ARG A 88 -9.79 -17.14 2.64
N PHE A 89 -9.59 -16.25 1.68
CA PHE A 89 -8.29 -15.64 1.47
C PHE A 89 -7.94 -14.60 2.53
N LEU A 90 -8.90 -13.78 2.96
CA LEU A 90 -8.69 -12.82 4.05
C LEU A 90 -8.37 -13.55 5.37
N ALA A 91 -9.09 -14.63 5.69
CA ALA A 91 -8.75 -15.46 6.84
C ALA A 91 -7.36 -16.11 6.70
N ALA A 92 -7.02 -16.61 5.50
CA ALA A 92 -5.73 -17.24 5.23
C ALA A 92 -4.54 -16.26 5.23
N ALA A 93 -4.76 -14.94 5.21
CA ALA A 93 -3.70 -13.95 5.33
C ALA A 93 -3.17 -13.84 6.77
N GLY A 94 -3.96 -14.22 7.78
CA GLY A 94 -3.54 -14.26 9.19
C GLY A 94 -3.16 -12.87 9.73
N LEU A 95 -4.05 -11.90 9.53
CA LEU A 95 -3.87 -10.51 9.91
C LEU A 95 -4.50 -10.24 11.28
N GLU A 96 -3.92 -9.31 12.04
CA GLU A 96 -4.50 -8.75 13.28
C GLU A 96 -5.19 -7.42 13.03
N ALA A 97 -4.61 -6.60 12.13
CA ALA A 97 -5.20 -5.34 11.71
C ALA A 97 -4.86 -5.00 10.25
N LEU A 98 -5.69 -4.15 9.66
CA LEU A 98 -5.61 -3.65 8.29
C LEU A 98 -5.76 -2.12 8.31
N CYS A 99 -4.85 -1.40 7.67
CA CYS A 99 -5.01 0.02 7.38
C CYS A 99 -5.41 0.19 5.91
N VAL A 100 -6.67 0.56 5.68
CA VAL A 100 -7.35 0.51 4.39
C VAL A 100 -7.42 1.91 3.79
N ASP A 101 -6.80 2.12 2.62
CA ASP A 101 -6.98 3.35 1.84
C ASP A 101 -8.34 3.32 1.13
N THR A 102 -9.25 4.17 1.61
CA THR A 102 -10.65 4.26 1.14
C THR A 102 -10.85 5.21 -0.05
N GLY A 103 -9.77 5.79 -0.57
CA GLY A 103 -9.84 6.81 -1.64
C GLY A 103 -9.80 6.27 -3.07
N TYR A 104 -9.65 4.96 -3.26
CA TYR A 104 -9.68 4.33 -4.58
C TYR A 104 -10.85 3.37 -4.73
N THR A 105 -11.91 3.82 -5.41
CA THR A 105 -13.16 3.07 -5.56
C THR A 105 -13.63 3.10 -7.02
N PRO A 106 -12.86 2.53 -7.97
CA PRO A 106 -13.25 2.52 -9.39
C PRO A 106 -14.55 1.73 -9.63
N ARG A 107 -14.92 0.85 -8.70
CA ARG A 107 -16.22 0.19 -8.59
C ARG A 107 -16.49 -0.17 -7.12
N ALA A 108 -17.63 -0.82 -6.85
CA ALA A 108 -18.01 -1.22 -5.49
C ALA A 108 -16.95 -2.14 -4.86
N LEU A 109 -16.46 -1.75 -3.69
CA LEU A 109 -15.45 -2.44 -2.90
C LEU A 109 -15.96 -2.64 -1.49
N LEU A 110 -15.53 -3.71 -0.84
CA LEU A 110 -15.75 -3.89 0.59
C LEU A 110 -15.12 -2.74 1.38
N ASP A 111 -15.93 -2.13 2.24
CA ASP A 111 -15.52 -1.09 3.17
C ASP A 111 -14.72 -1.67 4.36
N PRO A 112 -14.06 -0.83 5.17
CA PRO A 112 -13.29 -1.31 6.32
C PRO A 112 -14.11 -2.20 7.28
N PRO A 113 -15.36 -1.87 7.67
CA PRO A 113 -16.17 -2.78 8.47
C PRO A 113 -16.42 -4.16 7.85
N ALA A 114 -16.60 -4.26 6.52
CA ALA A 114 -16.78 -5.53 5.85
C ALA A 114 -15.48 -6.34 5.78
N LEU A 115 -14.35 -5.69 5.49
CA LEU A 115 -13.03 -6.32 5.55
C LEU A 115 -12.73 -6.85 6.96
N GLU A 116 -13.04 -6.07 8.01
CA GLU A 116 -12.85 -6.47 9.41
C GLU A 116 -13.58 -7.77 9.73
N ARG A 117 -14.85 -7.88 9.32
CA ARG A 117 -15.66 -9.09 9.53
C ARG A 117 -15.10 -10.32 8.81
N LEU A 118 -14.66 -10.15 7.55
CA LEU A 118 -14.17 -11.28 6.74
C LEU A 118 -12.76 -11.72 7.13
N ALA A 119 -11.88 -10.79 7.47
CA ALA A 119 -10.52 -11.07 7.92
C ALA A 119 -10.45 -11.52 9.38
N GLY A 120 -11.44 -11.15 10.21
CA GLY A 120 -11.36 -11.34 11.66
C GLY A 120 -10.28 -10.45 12.29
N ALA A 121 -10.02 -9.29 11.68
CA ALA A 121 -8.92 -8.38 12.00
C ALA A 121 -9.44 -6.94 12.07
N ARG A 122 -8.91 -6.10 12.96
CA ARG A 122 -9.36 -4.72 13.10
C ARG A 122 -9.09 -3.93 11.82
N ALA A 123 -10.08 -3.25 11.26
CA ALA A 123 -9.86 -2.38 10.11
C ALA A 123 -9.81 -0.90 10.53
N HIS A 124 -8.80 -0.19 10.06
CA HIS A 124 -8.58 1.23 10.27
C HIS A 124 -8.61 1.96 8.93
N GLU A 125 -9.19 3.15 8.90
CA GLU A 125 -9.19 3.98 7.70
C GLU A 125 -7.85 4.70 7.51
N ILE A 126 -7.38 4.73 6.26
CA ILE A 126 -6.40 5.68 5.77
C ILE A 126 -7.10 6.66 4.81
N VAL A 127 -7.04 7.95 5.12
CA VAL A 127 -7.71 8.98 4.31
C VAL A 127 -6.82 9.37 3.12
N ARG A 128 -7.29 9.11 1.90
CA ARG A 128 -6.64 9.62 0.69
C ARG A 128 -6.89 11.11 0.52
N LEU A 129 -5.81 11.87 0.51
CA LEU A 129 -5.85 13.33 0.54
C LEU A 129 -6.39 13.93 -0.76
N GLU A 130 -5.97 13.39 -1.89
CA GLU A 130 -6.42 13.87 -3.21
C GLU A 130 -7.93 13.68 -3.36
N THR A 131 -8.50 12.56 -2.91
CA THR A 131 -9.94 12.31 -2.98
C THR A 131 -10.74 13.37 -2.20
N ILE A 132 -10.24 13.81 -1.03
CA ILE A 132 -10.88 14.91 -0.28
C ILE A 132 -10.87 16.19 -1.12
N ALA A 133 -9.72 16.58 -1.66
CA ALA A 133 -9.60 17.78 -2.49
C ALA A 133 -10.48 17.75 -3.74
N GLU A 134 -10.52 16.63 -4.44
CA GLU A 134 -11.31 16.43 -5.66
C GLU A 134 -12.82 16.49 -5.34
N GLN A 135 -13.26 15.93 -4.22
CA GLN A 135 -14.65 16.05 -3.74
C GLN A 135 -15.01 17.49 -3.36
N VAL A 136 -14.12 18.19 -2.66
CA VAL A 136 -14.32 19.61 -2.33
C VAL A 136 -14.50 20.45 -3.59
N ALA A 137 -13.68 20.20 -4.62
CA ALA A 137 -13.82 20.86 -5.91
C ALA A 137 -15.17 20.51 -6.58
N ALA A 138 -15.53 19.23 -6.61
CA ALA A 138 -16.76 18.74 -7.23
C ALA A 138 -18.04 19.29 -6.58
N ASP A 139 -18.01 19.57 -5.27
CA ASP A 139 -19.13 20.15 -4.53
C ASP A 139 -19.33 21.66 -4.78
N GLY A 140 -18.48 22.27 -5.62
CA GLY A 140 -18.68 23.63 -6.12
C GLY A 140 -18.20 24.74 -5.18
N VAL A 141 -17.24 24.46 -4.29
CA VAL A 141 -16.57 25.51 -3.51
C VAL A 141 -15.84 26.48 -4.44
N ASP A 142 -15.80 27.76 -4.09
CA ASP A 142 -14.95 28.70 -4.82
C ASP A 142 -13.47 28.53 -4.43
N ALA A 143 -12.57 29.11 -5.24
CA ALA A 143 -11.13 28.97 -5.04
C ALA A 143 -10.65 29.54 -3.70
N HIS A 144 -11.35 30.53 -3.12
CA HIS A 144 -11.00 31.13 -1.83
C HIS A 144 -11.42 30.24 -0.66
N GLY A 145 -12.57 29.57 -0.75
CA GLY A 145 -13.08 28.64 0.26
C GLY A 145 -12.45 27.25 0.22
N PHE A 146 -11.78 26.89 -0.88
CA PHE A 146 -11.20 25.55 -1.09
C PHE A 146 -10.32 25.08 0.06
N ALA A 147 -9.38 25.90 0.51
CA ALA A 147 -8.42 25.51 1.54
C ALA A 147 -9.11 25.23 2.89
N ASP A 148 -10.07 26.06 3.28
CA ASP A 148 -10.80 25.92 4.54
C ASP A 148 -11.74 24.72 4.52
N GLU A 149 -12.39 24.45 3.39
CA GLU A 149 -13.25 23.29 3.22
C GLU A 149 -12.45 21.98 3.26
N VAL A 150 -11.27 21.92 2.61
CA VAL A 150 -10.36 20.77 2.71
C VAL A 150 -9.92 20.53 4.15
N ARG A 151 -9.48 21.57 4.86
CA ARG A 151 -9.06 21.48 6.27
C ARG A 151 -10.21 20.97 7.14
N SER A 152 -11.42 21.51 6.94
CA SER A 152 -12.64 21.11 7.65
C SER A 152 -12.95 19.62 7.46
N ARG A 153 -12.99 19.13 6.21
CA ARG A 153 -13.29 17.72 5.91
C ARG A 153 -12.22 16.77 6.46
N LEU A 154 -10.95 17.14 6.35
CA LEU A 154 -9.88 16.31 6.89
C LEU A 154 -9.91 16.28 8.42
N ALA A 155 -10.13 17.42 9.07
CA ALA A 155 -10.27 17.50 10.54
C ALA A 155 -11.46 16.70 11.06
N ALA A 156 -12.56 16.62 10.30
CA ALA A 156 -13.72 15.81 10.66
C ALA A 156 -13.45 14.29 10.61
N ARG A 157 -12.55 13.83 9.73
CA ARG A 157 -12.19 12.39 9.58
C ARG A 157 -11.00 11.96 10.44
N ALA A 158 -10.09 12.88 10.75
CA ALA A 158 -8.85 12.59 11.46
C ALA A 158 -9.00 11.81 12.78
N PRO A 159 -10.03 12.04 13.64
CA PRO A 159 -10.16 11.31 14.90
C PRO A 159 -10.34 9.79 14.75
N ASP A 160 -10.90 9.33 13.62
CA ASP A 160 -11.20 7.92 13.37
C ASP A 160 -10.23 7.28 12.36
N ALA A 161 -9.34 8.08 11.75
CA ALA A 161 -8.36 7.62 10.77
C ALA A 161 -7.05 7.20 11.45
N ALA A 162 -6.44 6.11 11.01
CA ALA A 162 -5.09 5.74 11.43
C ALA A 162 -4.02 6.64 10.78
N GLY A 163 -4.31 7.23 9.63
CA GLY A 163 -3.35 8.06 8.90
C GLY A 163 -3.92 8.63 7.61
N ALA A 164 -3.07 9.30 6.85
CA ALA A 164 -3.38 9.86 5.54
C ALA A 164 -2.53 9.20 4.45
N LYS A 165 -3.00 9.25 3.20
CA LYS A 165 -2.28 8.78 2.01
C LYS A 165 -2.27 9.88 0.96
N THR A 166 -1.11 10.11 0.37
CA THR A 166 -0.96 10.88 -0.87
C THR A 166 -0.59 9.96 -2.03
N ILE A 167 -1.23 10.21 -3.17
CA ILE A 167 -0.89 9.61 -4.47
C ILE A 167 -0.11 10.59 -5.38
N ALA A 168 0.61 11.57 -4.81
CA ALA A 168 1.36 12.56 -5.56
C ALA A 168 2.26 11.97 -6.66
N ALA A 169 2.90 10.81 -6.42
CA ALA A 169 3.70 10.09 -7.42
C ALA A 169 2.95 9.81 -8.73
N TYR A 170 1.65 9.50 -8.68
CA TYR A 170 0.80 9.25 -9.85
C TYR A 170 0.41 10.52 -10.61
N ARG A 171 0.62 11.70 -10.03
CA ARG A 171 0.01 12.95 -10.50
C ARG A 171 1.07 14.02 -10.76
N ALA A 172 1.69 14.49 -9.69
CA ALA A 172 2.68 15.56 -9.70
C ALA A 172 4.12 15.06 -9.59
N GLY A 173 4.36 13.77 -9.32
CA GLY A 173 5.67 13.23 -9.00
C GLY A 173 6.07 13.48 -7.54
N LEU A 174 7.26 13.01 -7.17
CA LEU A 174 7.77 13.03 -5.79
C LEU A 174 8.73 14.18 -5.48
N GLU A 175 9.05 15.04 -6.45
CA GLU A 175 9.83 16.25 -6.23
C GLU A 175 8.96 17.32 -5.57
N LEU A 176 8.77 17.19 -4.25
CA LEU A 176 7.94 18.08 -3.46
C LEU A 176 8.80 18.90 -2.49
N SER A 177 8.66 20.22 -2.53
CA SER A 177 9.32 21.11 -1.58
C SER A 177 8.73 20.96 -0.17
N GLY A 178 9.60 21.01 0.84
CA GLY A 178 9.21 21.06 2.26
C GLY A 178 8.65 22.41 2.73
N VAL A 179 8.62 23.42 1.86
CA VAL A 179 8.01 24.72 2.20
C VAL A 179 6.49 24.57 2.22
N ARG A 180 5.84 25.12 3.25
CA ARG A 180 4.38 25.18 3.33
C ARG A 180 3.86 26.17 2.27
N PRO A 181 2.91 25.78 1.39
CA PRO A 181 2.25 26.72 0.50
C PRO A 181 1.54 27.83 1.27
N SER A 182 1.57 29.04 0.73
CA SER A 182 0.74 30.16 1.20
C SER A 182 -0.71 30.00 0.74
N ASP A 183 -1.66 30.60 1.46
CA ASP A 183 -3.08 30.54 1.07
C ASP A 183 -3.33 31.15 -0.33
N ALA A 184 -2.51 32.12 -0.75
CA ALA A 184 -2.58 32.70 -2.09
C ALA A 184 -2.16 31.70 -3.18
N GLU A 185 -1.08 30.93 -2.95
CA GLU A 185 -0.66 29.85 -3.85
C GLU A 185 -1.72 28.75 -3.94
N VAL A 186 -2.28 28.34 -2.79
CA VAL A 186 -3.36 27.32 -2.74
C VAL A 186 -4.60 27.80 -3.47
N THR A 187 -5.03 29.05 -3.24
CA THR A 187 -6.16 29.67 -3.96
C THR A 187 -5.91 29.66 -5.47
N GLY A 188 -4.70 30.05 -5.90
CA GLY A 188 -4.34 30.07 -7.31
C GLY A 188 -4.43 28.68 -7.97
N ALA A 189 -3.85 27.68 -7.31
CA ALA A 189 -3.87 26.29 -7.77
C ALA A 189 -5.29 25.69 -7.76
N ALA A 190 -6.08 25.97 -6.72
CA ALA A 190 -7.49 25.56 -6.63
C ALA A 190 -8.33 26.20 -7.75
N GLY A 191 -8.07 27.47 -8.08
CA GLY A 191 -8.72 28.13 -9.21
C GLY A 191 -8.42 27.45 -10.55
N ILE A 192 -7.22 26.86 -10.73
CA ILE A 192 -6.89 26.07 -11.92
C ILE A 192 -7.66 24.74 -11.90
N LEU A 193 -7.64 24.02 -10.77
CA LEU A 193 -8.37 22.76 -10.57
C LEU A 193 -9.86 22.90 -10.90
N LEU A 194 -10.52 23.93 -10.35
CA LEU A 194 -11.96 24.17 -10.52
C LEU A 194 -12.37 24.50 -11.97
N ARG A 195 -11.41 24.84 -12.85
CA ARG A 195 -11.67 25.08 -14.29
C ARG A 195 -11.46 23.85 -15.16
N GLN A 196 -10.94 22.74 -14.60
CA GLN A 196 -10.74 21.51 -15.34
C GLN A 196 -12.08 20.81 -15.57
N GLU A 197 -12.20 20.10 -16.69
CA GLU A 197 -13.38 19.25 -16.97
C GLU A 197 -13.45 18.09 -15.98
N GLU A 198 -12.31 17.44 -15.74
CA GLU A 198 -12.09 16.49 -14.66
C GLU A 198 -11.26 17.19 -13.60
N MET A 199 -11.87 17.50 -12.44
CA MET A 199 -11.24 18.21 -11.32
C MET A 199 -10.21 17.31 -10.62
N ARG A 200 -9.17 16.93 -11.35
CA ARG A 200 -8.15 15.97 -10.95
C ARG A 200 -6.97 16.73 -10.35
N VAL A 201 -6.65 16.44 -9.09
CA VAL A 201 -5.50 17.09 -8.42
C VAL A 201 -4.21 16.61 -9.09
N GLY A 202 -3.47 17.56 -9.70
CA GLY A 202 -2.17 17.32 -10.33
C GLY A 202 -1.15 18.43 -10.11
N ASP A 203 -1.50 19.47 -9.36
CA ASP A 203 -0.60 20.58 -9.04
C ASP A 203 0.20 20.27 -7.76
N GLU A 204 1.52 20.45 -7.80
CA GLU A 204 2.40 20.18 -6.65
C GLU A 204 2.05 21.01 -5.40
N ILE A 205 1.51 22.22 -5.59
CA ILE A 205 1.10 23.13 -4.51
C ILE A 205 -0.04 22.47 -3.73
N LEU A 206 -1.01 21.88 -4.43
CA LEU A 206 -2.14 21.22 -3.81
C LEU A 206 -1.69 19.95 -3.06
N HIS A 207 -0.81 19.13 -3.64
CA HIS A 207 -0.27 17.97 -2.92
C HIS A 207 0.48 18.38 -1.65
N ARG A 208 1.36 19.40 -1.71
CA ARG A 208 2.08 19.92 -0.55
C ARG A 208 1.12 20.47 0.51
N PHE A 209 0.12 21.24 0.10
CA PHE A 209 -0.90 21.78 0.99
C PHE A 209 -1.65 20.67 1.73
N LEU A 210 -2.09 19.64 1.00
CA LEU A 210 -2.80 18.50 1.56
C LEU A 210 -1.96 17.71 2.56
N ILE A 211 -0.69 17.45 2.23
CA ILE A 211 0.25 16.76 3.12
C ILE A 211 0.42 17.56 4.42
N TRP A 212 0.59 18.89 4.33
CA TRP A 212 0.71 19.73 5.51
C TRP A 212 -0.57 19.78 6.36
N CYS A 213 -1.75 19.72 5.73
CA CYS A 213 -3.01 19.59 6.49
C CYS A 213 -3.05 18.31 7.30
N ALA A 214 -2.61 17.17 6.74
CA ALA A 214 -2.54 15.91 7.47
C ALA A 214 -1.50 15.95 8.61
N VAL A 215 -0.33 16.52 8.35
CA VAL A 215 0.74 16.71 9.34
C VAL A 215 0.26 17.58 10.51
N ASP A 216 -0.46 18.67 10.24
CA ASP A 216 -0.97 19.58 11.27
C ASP A 216 -2.05 18.91 12.16
N LEU A 217 -2.71 17.88 11.64
CA LEU A 217 -3.66 17.04 12.40
C LEU A 217 -2.97 15.88 13.13
N GLY A 218 -1.64 15.76 13.04
CA GLY A 218 -0.86 14.71 13.70
C GLY A 218 -0.95 13.33 13.05
N LEU A 219 -1.45 13.24 11.82
CA LEU A 219 -1.59 11.96 11.11
C LEU A 219 -0.24 11.52 10.49
N PRO A 220 0.15 10.24 10.64
CA PRO A 220 1.16 9.63 9.78
C PRO A 220 0.75 9.75 8.31
N VAL A 221 1.70 10.05 7.42
CA VAL A 221 1.42 10.22 5.99
C VAL A 221 2.10 9.14 5.18
N GLN A 222 1.30 8.38 4.45
CA GLN A 222 1.74 7.40 3.49
C GLN A 222 1.95 8.04 2.11
N PHE A 223 3.02 7.65 1.43
CA PHE A 223 3.37 8.10 0.09
C PHE A 223 3.44 6.88 -0.82
N HIS A 224 2.68 6.91 -1.91
CA HIS A 224 2.96 5.96 -2.99
C HIS A 224 4.35 6.24 -3.58
N VAL A 225 5.19 5.21 -3.72
CA VAL A 225 6.54 5.31 -4.29
C VAL A 225 6.78 4.18 -5.29
N GLY A 226 7.30 4.53 -6.47
CA GLY A 226 7.72 3.55 -7.46
C GLY A 226 6.56 2.92 -8.22
N TYR A 227 6.44 1.60 -8.12
CA TYR A 227 5.64 0.72 -8.98
C TYR A 227 4.15 1.11 -9.00
N GLY A 228 3.64 1.41 -10.19
CA GLY A 228 2.25 1.72 -10.45
C GLY A 228 1.90 1.55 -11.93
N ASP A 229 0.73 2.04 -12.32
CA ASP A 229 0.22 2.00 -13.69
C ASP A 229 0.90 3.00 -14.65
N VAL A 230 0.39 3.08 -15.88
CA VAL A 230 0.90 3.95 -16.94
C VAL A 230 0.56 5.43 -16.76
N ASP A 231 -0.33 5.79 -15.83
CA ASP A 231 -0.57 7.19 -15.47
C ASP A 231 0.62 7.77 -14.68
N ALA A 232 1.39 6.92 -13.99
CA ALA A 232 2.57 7.34 -13.25
C ALA A 232 3.81 7.50 -14.16
N ASP A 233 4.48 8.65 -14.07
CA ASP A 233 5.84 8.79 -14.57
C ASP A 233 6.82 8.21 -13.56
N LEU A 234 7.17 6.92 -13.71
CA LEU A 234 8.06 6.21 -12.79
C LEU A 234 9.41 6.91 -12.58
N ARG A 235 9.89 7.71 -13.54
CA ARG A 235 11.13 8.50 -13.39
C ARG A 235 11.03 9.55 -12.29
N ARG A 236 9.81 10.04 -12.03
CA ARG A 236 9.47 11.01 -10.99
C ARG A 236 8.98 10.32 -9.71
N GLY A 237 9.00 8.98 -9.67
CA GLY A 237 8.63 8.15 -8.54
C GLY A 237 9.81 7.71 -7.66
N ASP A 238 11.03 8.23 -7.89
CA ASP A 238 12.19 7.98 -7.02
C ASP A 238 12.01 8.68 -5.66
N PRO A 239 12.03 7.95 -4.53
CA PRO A 239 11.82 8.53 -3.21
C PRO A 239 12.90 9.53 -2.79
N LEU A 240 14.10 9.53 -3.41
CA LEU A 240 15.14 10.53 -3.12
C LEU A 240 14.67 11.97 -3.41
N LEU A 241 13.71 12.13 -4.32
CA LEU A 241 13.11 13.43 -4.64
C LEU A 241 12.34 14.03 -3.46
N LEU A 242 11.85 13.20 -2.52
CA LEU A 242 11.12 13.65 -1.33
C LEU A 242 12.01 14.22 -0.23
N ILE A 243 13.35 14.14 -0.32
CA ILE A 243 14.26 14.41 0.81
C ILE A 243 14.02 15.77 1.48
N SER A 244 13.67 16.80 0.71
CA SER A 244 13.37 18.14 1.21
C SER A 244 12.10 18.16 2.06
N LEU A 245 11.04 17.51 1.59
CA LEU A 245 9.77 17.39 2.32
C LEU A 245 9.91 16.50 3.56
N LEU A 246 10.58 15.35 3.45
CA LEU A 246 10.74 14.41 4.56
C LEU A 246 11.49 15.05 5.74
N ARG A 247 12.52 15.87 5.46
CA ARG A 247 13.22 16.65 6.50
C ARG A 247 12.32 17.71 7.15
N ALA A 248 11.47 18.35 6.39
CA ALA A 248 10.52 19.32 6.94
C ALA A 248 9.46 18.64 7.81
N MET A 249 8.97 17.46 7.39
CA MET A 249 8.07 16.63 8.18
C MET A 249 8.73 16.12 9.47
N ASP A 250 10.02 15.74 9.42
CA ASP A 250 10.79 15.32 10.60
C ASP A 250 10.87 16.46 11.63
N ALA A 251 11.14 17.68 11.18
CA ALA A 251 11.14 18.87 12.04
C ALA A 251 9.76 19.17 12.65
N ALA A 252 8.67 18.73 12.00
CA ALA A 252 7.31 18.80 12.52
C ALA A 252 6.90 17.58 13.37
N GLY A 253 7.78 16.58 13.52
CA GLY A 253 7.52 15.34 14.28
C GLY A 253 6.59 14.35 13.57
N ALA A 254 6.38 14.48 12.26
CA ALA A 254 5.42 13.67 11.52
C ALA A 254 6.07 12.44 10.85
N PRO A 255 5.57 11.21 11.10
CA PRO A 255 6.01 10.02 10.39
C PRO A 255 5.64 10.04 8.91
N ALA A 256 6.57 9.60 8.07
CA ALA A 256 6.37 9.39 6.64
C ALA A 256 6.56 7.91 6.31
N LEU A 257 5.59 7.30 5.65
CA LEU A 257 5.65 5.90 5.22
C LEU A 257 5.75 5.83 3.70
N LEU A 258 6.88 5.34 3.20
CA LEU A 258 7.09 5.15 1.77
C LEU A 258 6.60 3.75 1.38
N LEU A 259 5.57 3.70 0.55
CA LEU A 259 4.89 2.47 0.16
C LEU A 259 5.46 1.90 -1.14
N HIS A 260 5.45 0.57 -1.26
CA HIS A 260 5.81 -0.28 -2.40
C HIS A 260 7.29 -0.23 -2.76
N ASN A 261 7.79 0.98 -3.02
CA ASN A 261 9.16 1.37 -3.27
C ASN A 261 9.85 0.73 -4.49
N TYR A 262 9.43 -0.42 -5.02
CA TYR A 262 10.04 -1.03 -6.21
C TYR A 262 9.98 -0.07 -7.43
N PRO A 263 11.05 0.11 -8.21
CA PRO A 263 12.37 -0.53 -8.13
C PRO A 263 13.40 0.23 -7.27
N PHE A 264 12.96 1.22 -6.49
CA PHE A 264 13.73 2.12 -5.64
C PHE A 264 13.80 1.70 -4.16
N HIS A 265 13.53 0.43 -3.83
CA HIS A 265 13.49 -0.07 -2.45
C HIS A 265 14.81 0.11 -1.70
N ARG A 266 15.96 0.08 -2.39
CA ARG A 266 17.26 0.40 -1.79
C ARG A 266 17.39 1.89 -1.41
N GLN A 267 16.91 2.80 -2.25
CA GLN A 267 16.87 4.23 -2.00
C GLN A 267 15.95 4.54 -0.80
N ALA A 268 14.79 3.88 -0.75
CA ALA A 268 13.88 3.97 0.39
C ALA A 268 14.54 3.46 1.68
N GLY A 269 15.23 2.32 1.63
CA GLY A 269 15.99 1.78 2.76
C GLY A 269 17.09 2.73 3.26
N TYR A 270 17.81 3.39 2.34
CA TYR A 270 18.76 4.46 2.68
C TYR A 270 18.06 5.63 3.39
N LEU A 271 16.93 6.13 2.87
CA LEU A 271 16.19 7.23 3.50
C LEU A 271 15.71 6.86 4.91
N ALA A 272 15.18 5.65 5.10
CA ALA A 272 14.79 5.13 6.42
C ALA A 272 15.97 5.08 7.40
N GLN A 273 17.19 4.81 6.90
CA GLN A 273 18.40 4.80 7.70
C GLN A 273 18.80 6.21 8.17
N VAL A 274 18.74 7.20 7.28
CA VAL A 274 19.29 8.55 7.54
C VAL A 274 18.28 9.57 8.06
N LEU A 275 16.96 9.32 7.93
CA LEU A 275 15.91 10.21 8.40
C LEU A 275 15.09 9.55 9.54
N PRO A 276 14.99 10.17 10.73
CA PRO A 276 14.32 9.57 11.90
C PRO A 276 12.86 9.17 11.66
N ASN A 277 12.10 10.00 10.93
CA ASN A 277 10.67 9.86 10.70
C ASN A 277 10.26 8.98 9.51
N VAL A 278 11.21 8.43 8.74
CA VAL A 278 10.91 7.65 7.53
C VAL A 278 10.79 6.16 7.82
N TYR A 279 9.71 5.57 7.30
CA TYR A 279 9.38 4.16 7.36
C TYR A 279 9.13 3.62 5.95
N VAL A 280 9.32 2.32 5.74
CA VAL A 280 9.30 1.70 4.41
C VAL A 280 8.63 0.33 4.40
N ASP A 281 8.08 -0.05 3.25
CA ASP A 281 7.57 -1.39 2.98
C ASP A 281 7.99 -1.90 1.59
N ALA A 282 7.50 -3.08 1.22
CA ALA A 282 7.65 -3.67 -0.10
C ALA A 282 6.32 -4.24 -0.65
N GLY A 283 5.18 -3.69 -0.19
CA GLY A 283 3.84 -4.09 -0.66
C GLY A 283 3.70 -3.90 -2.17
N LEU A 284 2.66 -4.46 -2.79
CA LEU A 284 2.47 -4.53 -4.25
C LEU A 284 3.50 -5.43 -4.95
N ALA A 285 4.77 -5.03 -4.90
CA ALA A 285 5.87 -5.73 -5.53
C ALA A 285 6.09 -7.13 -4.91
N THR A 286 5.82 -7.32 -3.62
CA THR A 286 5.97 -8.62 -2.95
C THR A 286 5.12 -9.71 -3.62
N HIS A 287 3.83 -9.49 -3.86
CA HIS A 287 2.99 -10.50 -4.52
C HIS A 287 3.25 -10.54 -6.04
N ASN A 288 3.57 -9.41 -6.66
CA ASN A 288 3.87 -9.33 -8.09
C ASN A 288 5.16 -10.05 -8.51
N LEU A 289 6.17 -10.06 -7.64
CA LEU A 289 7.44 -10.76 -7.90
C LEU A 289 7.39 -12.27 -7.63
N GLY A 290 6.32 -12.79 -7.02
CA GLY A 290 6.11 -14.22 -6.81
C GLY A 290 7.34 -14.92 -6.21
N HIS A 291 7.96 -15.84 -6.96
CA HIS A 291 9.15 -16.57 -6.51
C HIS A 291 10.35 -15.66 -6.17
N ARG A 292 10.41 -14.46 -6.75
CA ARG A 292 11.50 -13.50 -6.54
C ARG A 292 11.29 -12.54 -5.36
N ALA A 293 10.14 -12.60 -4.67
CA ALA A 293 9.87 -11.78 -3.48
C ALA A 293 10.98 -11.81 -2.40
N PRO A 294 11.63 -12.97 -2.10
CA PRO A 294 12.72 -13.00 -1.12
C PRO A 294 13.90 -12.09 -1.48
N ALA A 295 14.21 -11.91 -2.76
CA ALA A 295 15.31 -11.04 -3.19
C ALA A 295 14.98 -9.56 -2.91
N LEU A 296 13.76 -9.12 -3.24
CA LEU A 296 13.29 -7.77 -2.93
C LEU A 296 13.36 -7.48 -1.43
N ILE A 297 12.85 -8.39 -0.61
CA ILE A 297 12.84 -8.23 0.85
C ILE A 297 14.28 -8.16 1.39
N ALA A 298 15.18 -9.03 0.94
CA ALA A 298 16.58 -8.98 1.35
C ALA A 298 17.25 -7.65 0.95
N GLU A 299 17.01 -7.15 -0.26
CA GLU A 299 17.58 -5.89 -0.75
C GLU A 299 17.05 -4.65 0.01
N LEU A 300 15.76 -4.61 0.37
CA LEU A 300 15.22 -3.56 1.22
C LEU A 300 15.90 -3.52 2.60
N LEU A 301 16.18 -4.71 3.15
CA LEU A 301 16.77 -4.90 4.48
C LEU A 301 18.29 -4.67 4.55
N GLU A 302 18.96 -4.36 3.42
CA GLU A 302 20.40 -4.09 3.40
C GLU A 302 20.79 -2.88 4.25
N LEU A 303 20.01 -1.80 4.19
CA LEU A 303 20.25 -0.56 4.94
C LEU A 303 19.10 -0.15 5.85
N ALA A 304 17.86 -0.54 5.53
CA ALA A 304 16.70 -0.13 6.29
C ALA A 304 16.81 -0.64 7.73
N PRO A 305 16.75 0.25 8.75
CA PRO A 305 16.68 -0.20 10.13
C PRO A 305 15.47 -1.10 10.32
N PHE A 306 15.64 -2.31 10.86
CA PHE A 306 14.53 -3.26 11.02
C PHE A 306 13.34 -2.70 11.82
N GLY A 307 13.58 -1.71 12.70
CA GLY A 307 12.54 -0.99 13.43
C GLY A 307 11.72 0.03 12.60
N LYS A 308 12.01 0.16 11.30
CA LYS A 308 11.36 1.09 10.38
C LYS A 308 10.81 0.41 9.12
N VAL A 309 10.86 -0.91 9.08
CA VAL A 309 10.28 -1.72 8.00
C VAL A 309 8.93 -2.24 8.45
N LEU A 310 7.92 -2.12 7.61
CA LEU A 310 6.58 -2.60 7.89
C LEU A 310 6.11 -3.58 6.79
N TYR A 311 5.10 -4.38 7.14
CA TYR A 311 4.40 -5.23 6.19
C TYR A 311 3.19 -4.51 5.59
N SER A 312 3.12 -4.45 4.27
CA SER A 312 1.90 -4.13 3.54
C SER A 312 1.66 -5.16 2.45
N SER A 313 0.39 -5.45 2.15
CA SER A 313 0.03 -6.25 0.98
C SER A 313 -0.07 -5.39 -0.27
N ASP A 314 -0.58 -4.17 -0.13
CA ASP A 314 -1.18 -3.36 -1.19
C ASP A 314 -2.22 -4.14 -2.03
N ALA A 315 -2.89 -5.10 -1.40
CA ALA A 315 -3.89 -5.90 -2.09
C ALA A 315 -5.07 -5.01 -2.49
N PHE A 316 -5.48 -5.11 -3.75
CA PHE A 316 -6.60 -4.39 -4.32
C PHE A 316 -7.47 -5.35 -5.14
N GLY A 317 -8.78 -5.31 -4.91
CA GLY A 317 -9.77 -6.01 -5.74
C GLY A 317 -9.85 -7.52 -5.52
N LEU A 318 -8.73 -8.24 -5.59
CA LEU A 318 -8.65 -9.69 -5.40
C LEU A 318 -8.16 -10.04 -3.99
N ALA A 319 -8.96 -10.80 -3.23
CA ALA A 319 -8.57 -11.28 -1.91
C ALA A 319 -7.36 -12.22 -1.94
N GLU A 320 -7.11 -12.88 -3.07
CA GLU A 320 -5.93 -13.68 -3.36
C GLU A 320 -4.62 -12.91 -3.04
N LEU A 321 -4.59 -11.61 -3.35
CA LEU A 321 -3.39 -10.77 -3.18
C LEU A 321 -3.04 -10.52 -1.71
N TYR A 322 -4.04 -10.51 -0.82
CA TYR A 322 -3.79 -10.47 0.64
C TYR A 322 -3.04 -11.72 1.09
N HIS A 323 -3.55 -12.90 0.69
CA HIS A 323 -2.93 -14.17 1.05
C HIS A 323 -1.52 -14.31 0.45
N LEU A 324 -1.35 -13.97 -0.83
CA LEU A 324 -0.04 -14.01 -1.49
C LEU A 324 0.95 -13.02 -0.86
N GLY A 325 0.51 -11.79 -0.58
CA GLY A 325 1.34 -10.78 0.08
C GLY A 325 1.86 -11.29 1.42
N ALA A 326 0.96 -11.79 2.28
CA ALA A 326 1.32 -12.30 3.60
C ALA A 326 2.25 -13.53 3.51
N LEU A 327 1.89 -14.51 2.67
CA LEU A 327 2.64 -15.76 2.52
C LEU A 327 4.05 -15.51 1.97
N LEU A 328 4.18 -14.74 0.89
CA LEU A 328 5.48 -14.48 0.26
C LEU A 328 6.35 -13.59 1.15
N PHE A 329 5.77 -12.63 1.85
CA PHE A 329 6.48 -11.82 2.84
C PHE A 329 7.07 -12.68 3.97
N ARG A 330 6.23 -13.51 4.63
CA ARG A 330 6.69 -14.40 5.71
C ARG A 330 7.80 -15.32 5.24
N ARG A 331 7.67 -15.92 4.04
CA ARG A 331 8.70 -16.80 3.48
C ARG A 331 10.01 -16.06 3.17
N GLY A 332 9.92 -14.88 2.57
CA GLY A 332 11.09 -14.06 2.25
C GLY A 332 11.84 -13.61 3.50
N LEU A 333 11.12 -13.05 4.48
CA LEU A 333 11.70 -12.62 5.75
C LEU A 333 12.26 -13.81 6.55
N ALA A 334 11.57 -14.96 6.55
CA ALA A 334 12.08 -16.16 7.21
C ALA A 334 13.40 -16.63 6.62
N GLY A 335 13.52 -16.64 5.30
CA GLY A 335 14.74 -17.03 4.61
C GLY A 335 15.91 -16.09 4.93
N PHE A 336 15.67 -14.78 4.89
CA PHE A 336 16.68 -13.77 5.25
C PHE A 336 17.16 -13.94 6.70
N LEU A 337 16.23 -14.04 7.65
CA LEU A 337 16.54 -14.14 9.07
C LEU A 337 17.22 -15.47 9.44
N ALA A 338 16.78 -16.59 8.86
CA ALA A 338 17.40 -17.89 9.07
C ALA A 338 18.81 -17.94 8.48
N GLY A 339 19.00 -17.44 7.26
CA GLY A 339 20.31 -17.39 6.62
C GLY A 339 21.34 -16.62 7.46
N GLY A 340 20.97 -15.47 8.02
CA GLY A 340 21.89 -14.74 8.89
C GLY A 340 22.20 -15.42 10.23
N VAL A 341 21.32 -16.29 10.74
CA VAL A 341 21.64 -17.15 11.90
C VAL A 341 22.63 -18.24 11.50
N GLU A 342 22.41 -18.89 10.36
CA GLU A 342 23.30 -19.93 9.81
C GLU A 342 24.71 -19.39 9.53
N ASP A 343 24.80 -18.16 9.03
CA ASP A 343 26.06 -17.45 8.75
C ASP A 343 26.73 -16.86 10.02
N GLY A 344 26.05 -16.89 11.18
CA GLY A 344 26.56 -16.31 12.42
C GLY A 344 26.55 -14.78 12.46
N ALA A 345 25.77 -14.13 11.61
CA ALA A 345 25.60 -12.66 11.61
C ALA A 345 24.79 -12.16 12.82
N TRP A 346 23.86 -12.97 13.33
CA TRP A 346 23.06 -12.68 14.52
C TRP A 346 22.56 -13.96 15.21
N THR A 347 22.02 -13.82 16.42
CA THR A 347 21.47 -14.96 17.18
C THR A 347 20.04 -15.29 16.75
N SER A 348 19.55 -16.50 17.07
CA SER A 348 18.14 -16.84 16.88
C SER A 348 17.20 -15.89 17.62
N ALA A 349 17.59 -15.40 18.80
CA ALA A 349 16.80 -14.46 19.58
C ALA A 349 16.72 -13.08 18.91
N ASP A 350 17.81 -12.61 18.30
CA ASP A 350 17.78 -11.39 17.49
C ASP A 350 16.86 -11.55 16.28
N ALA A 351 16.92 -12.70 15.61
CA ALA A 351 16.10 -13.00 14.45
C ALA A 351 14.60 -13.02 14.80
N GLU A 352 14.22 -13.67 15.91
CA GLU A 352 12.84 -13.68 16.42
C GLU A 352 12.35 -12.26 16.79
N ARG A 353 13.21 -11.48 17.47
CA ARG A 353 12.89 -10.09 17.80
C ARG A 353 12.66 -9.24 16.55
N VAL A 354 13.49 -9.38 15.52
CA VAL A 354 13.33 -8.67 14.24
C VAL A 354 12.04 -9.10 13.54
N ALA A 355 11.75 -10.39 13.47
CA ALA A 355 10.50 -10.90 12.92
C ALA A 355 9.28 -10.24 13.58
N ALA A 356 9.25 -10.15 14.92
CA ALA A 356 8.16 -9.50 15.66
C ALA A 356 8.05 -7.99 15.38
N LEU A 357 9.19 -7.29 15.23
CA LEU A 357 9.20 -5.86 14.88
C LEU A 357 8.56 -5.62 13.52
N VAL A 358 9.02 -6.32 12.49
CA VAL A 358 8.56 -6.07 11.11
C VAL A 358 7.13 -6.59 10.88
N ALA A 359 6.75 -7.71 11.51
CA ALA A 359 5.42 -8.28 11.35
C ALA A 359 4.30 -7.34 11.83
N SER A 360 4.48 -6.71 12.98
CA SER A 360 3.43 -5.84 13.55
C SER A 360 3.93 -4.82 14.57
N GLY A 361 5.06 -5.05 15.24
CA GLY A 361 5.56 -4.15 16.30
C GLY A 361 5.83 -2.72 15.83
N ASN A 362 6.35 -2.55 14.61
CA ASN A 362 6.60 -1.22 14.04
C ASN A 362 5.29 -0.51 13.66
N ALA A 363 4.32 -1.23 13.09
CA ALA A 363 3.01 -0.68 12.74
C ALA A 363 2.25 -0.19 13.99
N ARG A 364 2.14 -1.03 15.04
CA ARG A 364 1.50 -0.62 16.31
C ARG A 364 2.12 0.65 16.86
N ARG A 365 3.45 0.76 16.84
CA ARG A 365 4.16 1.93 17.37
C ARG A 365 3.90 3.20 16.55
N VAL A 366 3.95 3.14 15.22
CA VAL A 366 3.85 4.34 14.38
C VAL A 366 2.41 4.84 14.23
N TYR A 367 1.43 3.93 14.28
CA TYR A 367 0.00 4.27 14.17
C TYR A 367 -0.72 4.38 15.52
N GLY A 368 -0.12 3.90 16.62
CA GLY A 368 -0.76 3.92 17.94
C GLY A 368 -1.97 2.98 18.06
N ILE A 369 -1.96 1.86 17.32
CA ILE A 369 -3.03 0.86 17.26
C ILE A 369 -2.72 -0.41 18.06
#